data_AF-A0AAU8FLA8-F1
#
_entry.id   AF-A0AAU8FLA8-F1
#
_cell.length_a   1.000
_cell.length_b   1.000
_cell.length_c   1.000
_cell.angle_alpha   90.00
_cell.angle_beta   90.00
_cell.angle_gamma   90.00
#
_symmetry.space_group_name_H-M   'P 1'
#
loop_
_entity.id
_entity.type
_entity.pdbx_description
1 polymer ?
#
loop_
_entity_poly.entity_id
_entity_poly.type
_entity_poly.pdbx_seq_one_letter_code
_entity_poly.pdbx_strand_id
1 'polypeptide(L)'
;MQQANIYLLEHVVEKGLDDYDPKGAAEISNFVDRGIPVTTEYAFLIYQALHIDYTFEKAGKTRFRKIPQMLVEYFNSQSSKFKAFVASCQKSALEQRCEITDLEFRDFPEIKW
;
A
#
# COMPACT_ATOMS: atom_id res chain seq x y z
N MET A 1 13.33 1.03 24.52
CA MET A 1 12.90 -0.31 24.05
C MET A 1 12.11 -0.26 22.74
N GLN A 2 11.08 0.59 22.62
CA GLN A 2 10.27 0.66 21.39
C GLN A 2 11.07 1.03 20.13
N GLN A 3 11.95 2.03 20.19
CA GLN A 3 12.76 2.45 19.04
C GLN A 3 13.71 1.37 18.52
N ALA A 4 14.33 0.59 19.41
CA ALA A 4 15.23 -0.49 19.03
C ALA A 4 14.50 -1.61 18.26
N ASN A 5 13.24 -1.86 18.62
CA ASN A 5 12.41 -2.85 17.92
C ASN A 5 12.00 -2.36 16.52
N ILE A 6 11.78 -1.06 16.35
CA ILE A 6 11.49 -0.47 15.02
C ILE A 6 12.71 -0.58 14.11
N TYR A 7 13.91 -0.23 14.60
CA TYR A 7 15.13 -0.39 13.81
C TYR A 7 15.43 -1.84 13.45
N LEU A 8 15.15 -2.78 14.36
CA LEU A 8 15.26 -4.20 14.06
C LEU A 8 14.28 -4.62 12.95
N LEU A 9 13.04 -4.11 13.00
CA LEU A 9 12.03 -4.38 11.97
C LEU A 9 12.46 -3.81 10.62
N GLU A 10 12.89 -2.55 10.56
CA GLU A 10 13.43 -1.92 9.35
C GLU A 10 14.56 -2.75 8.75
N HIS A 11 15.55 -3.12 9.57
CA HIS A 11 16.68 -3.94 9.13
C HIS A 11 16.26 -5.31 8.57
N VAL A 12 15.35 -6.01 9.26
CA VAL A 12 14.87 -7.33 8.82
C VAL A 12 14.06 -7.21 7.52
N VAL A 13 13.25 -6.17 7.39
CA VAL A 13 12.48 -5.89 6.18
C VAL A 13 13.42 -5.61 5.00
N GLU A 14 14.36 -4.68 5.15
CA GLU A 14 15.31 -4.33 4.08
C GLU A 14 16.11 -5.53 3.61
N LYS A 15 16.61 -6.33 4.55
CA LYS A 15 17.31 -7.58 4.23
C LYS A 15 16.41 -8.54 3.46
N GLY A 16 15.16 -8.71 3.88
CA GLY A 16 14.20 -9.57 3.19
C GLY A 16 13.85 -9.08 1.78
N LEU A 17 13.77 -7.76 1.58
CA LEU A 17 13.56 -7.15 0.26
C LEU A 17 14.75 -7.48 -0.66
N ASP A 18 15.98 -7.28 -0.17
CA ASP A 18 17.21 -7.51 -0.93
C ASP A 18 17.40 -9.00 -1.28
N ASP A 19 17.20 -9.90 -0.32
CA ASP A 19 17.28 -11.35 -0.52
C ASP A 19 16.27 -11.84 -1.58
N TYR A 20 15.09 -11.23 -1.68
CA TYR A 20 14.07 -11.58 -2.67
C TYR A 20 14.41 -11.05 -4.07
N ASP A 21 14.67 -9.74 -4.18
CA ASP A 21 15.01 -9.08 -5.44
C ASP A 21 15.73 -7.74 -5.21
N PRO A 22 17.08 -7.68 -5.33
CA PRO A 22 17.87 -6.48 -5.04
C PRO A 22 17.46 -5.26 -5.87
N LYS A 23 16.99 -5.50 -7.11
CA LYS A 23 16.51 -4.43 -7.98
C LYS A 23 15.26 -3.76 -7.41
N GLY A 24 14.23 -4.54 -7.05
CA GLY A 24 13.02 -4.00 -6.43
C GLY A 24 13.31 -3.43 -5.05
N ALA A 25 14.21 -4.06 -4.28
CA ALA A 25 14.62 -3.59 -2.96
C ALA A 25 15.16 -2.16 -3.00
N ALA A 26 16.08 -1.86 -3.93
CA ALA A 26 16.65 -0.53 -4.08
C ALA A 26 15.61 0.58 -4.30
N GLU A 27 14.49 0.27 -4.96
CA GLU A 27 13.41 1.24 -5.16
C GLU A 27 12.49 1.32 -3.93
N ILE A 28 12.16 0.19 -3.31
CA ILE A 28 11.25 0.10 -2.16
C ILE A 28 11.87 0.66 -0.87
N SER A 29 13.17 0.46 -0.63
CA SER A 29 13.85 0.93 0.59
C SER A 29 13.72 2.45 0.79
N ASN A 30 13.63 3.23 -0.29
CA ASN A 30 13.37 4.67 -0.18
C ASN A 30 12.07 5.01 0.57
N PHE A 31 11.06 4.15 0.49
CA PHE A 31 9.79 4.32 1.20
C PHE A 31 9.86 3.84 2.65
N VAL A 32 10.76 2.91 2.97
CA VAL A 32 11.04 2.49 4.34
C VAL A 32 11.78 3.61 5.08
N ASP A 33 12.83 4.17 4.48
CA ASP A 33 13.65 5.23 5.05
C ASP A 33 12.90 6.55 5.25
N ARG A 34 12.13 6.97 4.22
CA ARG A 34 11.51 8.30 4.17
C ARG A 34 10.06 8.30 4.63
N GLY A 35 9.47 7.10 4.77
CA GLY A 35 8.05 6.91 4.98
C GLY A 35 7.21 7.22 3.73
N ILE A 36 5.94 6.86 3.82
CA ILE A 36 4.92 7.23 2.85
C ILE A 36 4.20 8.47 3.40
N PRO A 37 3.93 9.51 2.58
CA PRO A 37 3.18 10.67 3.05
C PRO A 37 1.71 10.28 3.26
N VAL A 38 1.38 9.89 4.48
CA VAL A 38 0.02 9.53 4.91
C VAL A 38 -0.73 10.80 5.34
N THR A 39 -0.92 11.74 4.41
CA THR A 39 -1.56 13.04 4.69
C THR A 39 -3.08 13.03 4.57
N THR A 40 -3.65 11.90 4.13
CA THR A 40 -5.08 11.70 3.95
C THR A 40 -5.66 10.83 5.07
N GLU A 41 -6.88 11.15 5.50
CA GLU A 41 -7.65 10.32 6.43
C GLU A 41 -8.03 8.95 5.84
N TYR A 42 -7.98 8.79 4.52
CA TYR A 42 -8.32 7.55 3.81
C TYR A 42 -7.15 6.55 3.73
N ALA A 43 -6.07 6.78 4.48
CA ALA A 43 -4.84 5.98 4.45
C ALA A 43 -5.08 4.47 4.54
N PHE A 44 -5.96 4.07 5.46
CA PHE A 44 -6.27 2.66 5.70
C PHE A 44 -7.03 2.04 4.52
N LEU A 45 -8.05 2.73 4.01
CA LEU A 45 -8.80 2.34 2.82
C LEU A 45 -7.90 2.21 1.58
N ILE A 46 -6.98 3.15 1.42
CA ILE A 46 -5.99 3.15 0.35
C ILE A 46 -5.07 1.93 0.47
N TYR A 47 -4.59 1.63 1.69
CA TYR A 47 -3.81 0.42 1.95
C TYR A 47 -4.60 -0.85 1.57
N GLN A 48 -5.88 -0.94 1.96
CA GLN A 48 -6.70 -2.09 1.65
C GLN A 48 -6.90 -2.27 0.13
N ALA A 49 -7.20 -1.19 -0.59
CA ALA A 49 -7.35 -1.21 -2.04
C ALA A 49 -6.04 -1.57 -2.77
N LEU A 50 -4.92 -0.98 -2.33
CA LEU A 50 -3.59 -1.30 -2.86
C LEU A 50 -3.25 -2.77 -2.64
N HIS A 51 -3.53 -3.31 -1.44
CA HIS A 51 -3.31 -4.71 -1.12
C HIS A 51 -4.09 -5.62 -2.07
N ILE A 52 -5.38 -5.33 -2.26
CA ILE A 52 -6.25 -6.09 -3.15
C ILE A 52 -5.68 -6.06 -4.58
N ASP A 53 -5.39 -4.88 -5.12
CA ASP A 53 -4.77 -4.74 -6.45
C ASP A 53 -3.45 -5.54 -6.56
N TYR A 54 -2.62 -5.47 -5.53
CA TYR A 54 -1.34 -6.17 -5.50
C TYR A 54 -1.57 -7.68 -5.59
N THR A 55 -2.42 -8.23 -4.72
CA THR A 55 -2.69 -9.68 -4.69
C THR A 55 -3.35 -10.21 -5.97
N PHE A 56 -4.11 -9.37 -6.69
CA PHE A 56 -4.68 -9.73 -8.00
C PHE A 56 -3.63 -9.82 -9.12
N GLU A 57 -2.49 -9.15 -8.98
CA GLU A 57 -1.40 -9.32 -9.93
C GLU A 57 -0.74 -10.69 -9.79
N LYS A 58 -0.26 -11.23 -10.93
CA LYS A 58 0.47 -12.49 -10.99
C LYS A 58 1.67 -12.46 -10.04
N ALA A 59 1.76 -13.46 -9.18
CA ALA A 59 2.86 -13.62 -8.23
C ALA A 59 4.25 -13.63 -8.88
N GLY A 60 5.24 -13.14 -8.13
CA GLY A 60 6.64 -13.07 -8.54
C GLY A 60 7.24 -11.66 -8.57
N LYS A 61 8.50 -11.59 -9.00
CA LYS A 61 9.35 -10.39 -8.93
C LYS A 61 8.79 -9.18 -9.68
N THR A 62 8.06 -9.39 -10.78
CA THR A 62 7.46 -8.29 -11.54
C THR A 62 6.43 -7.53 -10.71
N ARG A 63 5.56 -8.25 -9.99
CA ARG A 63 4.58 -7.64 -9.08
C ARG A 63 5.30 -6.92 -7.94
N PHE A 64 6.32 -7.53 -7.35
CA PHE A 64 7.13 -6.91 -6.29
C PHE A 64 7.73 -5.57 -6.72
N ARG A 65 8.33 -5.51 -7.91
CA ARG A 65 8.94 -4.28 -8.46
C ARG A 65 7.93 -3.17 -8.74
N LYS A 66 6.63 -3.44 -8.75
CA LYS A 66 5.59 -2.41 -8.93
C LYS A 66 5.16 -1.73 -7.65
N ILE A 67 5.55 -2.24 -6.48
CA ILE A 67 5.20 -1.65 -5.18
C ILE A 67 5.47 -0.12 -5.15
N PRO A 68 6.64 0.38 -5.59
CA PRO A 68 6.90 1.82 -5.64
C PRO A 68 5.87 2.61 -6.45
N GLN A 69 5.55 2.13 -7.66
CA GLN A 69 4.57 2.75 -8.54
C GLN A 69 3.19 2.74 -7.89
N MET A 70 2.77 1.60 -7.32
CA MET A 70 1.47 1.47 -6.67
C MET A 70 1.35 2.43 -5.49
N LEU A 71 2.38 2.53 -4.64
CA LEU A 71 2.41 3.47 -3.52
C LEU A 71 2.23 4.92 -4.00
N VAL A 72 2.96 5.31 -5.05
CA VAL A 72 2.85 6.67 -5.62
C VAL A 72 1.46 6.91 -6.20
N GLU A 73 0.91 5.98 -6.98
CA GLU A 73 -0.41 6.14 -7.59
C GLU A 73 -1.55 6.23 -6.57
N TYR A 74 -1.45 5.46 -5.48
CA TYR A 74 -2.47 5.37 -4.44
C TYR A 74 -2.36 6.44 -3.36
N PHE A 75 -1.16 6.89 -2.97
CA PHE A 75 -0.99 7.88 -1.89
C PHE A 75 -0.77 9.31 -2.38
N ASN A 76 -0.56 9.53 -3.69
CA ASN A 76 -0.49 10.88 -4.24
C ASN A 76 -1.89 11.44 -4.50
N SER A 77 -2.31 12.47 -3.75
CA SER A 77 -3.63 13.09 -3.90
C SER A 77 -3.89 13.71 -5.28
N GLN A 78 -2.83 14.00 -6.04
CA GLN A 78 -2.93 14.54 -7.40
C GLN A 78 -3.11 13.45 -8.46
N SER A 79 -2.76 12.20 -8.13
CA SER A 79 -2.91 11.03 -9.00
C SER A 79 -4.35 10.84 -9.47
N SER A 80 -4.52 10.45 -10.73
CA SER A 80 -5.82 10.03 -11.26
C SER A 80 -6.36 8.81 -10.52
N LYS A 81 -5.49 7.88 -10.11
CA LYS A 81 -5.87 6.67 -9.39
C LYS A 81 -6.42 6.98 -8.00
N PHE A 82 -5.74 7.86 -7.26
CA PHE A 82 -6.25 8.36 -5.96
C PHE A 82 -7.63 9.01 -6.12
N LYS A 83 -7.77 9.94 -7.07
CA LYS A 83 -9.04 10.66 -7.29
C LYS A 83 -10.18 9.72 -7.68
N ALA A 84 -9.91 8.77 -8.56
CA ALA A 84 -10.88 7.77 -8.98
C ALA A 84 -11.29 6.85 -7.80
N PHE A 85 -10.33 6.45 -6.98
CA PHE A 85 -10.58 5.65 -5.78
C PHE A 85 -11.49 6.40 -4.79
N VAL A 86 -11.13 7.63 -4.42
CA VAL A 86 -11.93 8.45 -3.48
C VAL A 86 -13.33 8.70 -4.02
N ALA A 87 -13.48 8.99 -5.33
CA ALA A 87 -14.78 9.15 -5.96
C ALA A 87 -15.63 7.86 -5.91
N SER A 88 -15.00 6.69 -6.09
CA SER A 88 -15.68 5.40 -5.93
C SER A 88 -16.13 5.18 -4.49
N CYS A 89 -15.28 5.47 -3.50
CA CYS A 89 -15.62 5.37 -2.09
C CYS A 89 -16.76 6.33 -1.71
N GLN A 90 -16.74 7.58 -2.19
CA GLN A 90 -17.82 8.54 -1.99
C GLN A 90 -19.17 7.99 -2.48
N LYS A 91 -19.18 7.37 -3.66
CA LYS A 91 -20.38 6.75 -4.21
C LYS A 91 -20.87 5.59 -3.32
N SER A 92 -19.98 4.69 -2.91
CA SER A 92 -20.33 3.55 -2.06
C SER A 92 -20.80 3.97 -0.66
N ALA A 93 -20.19 5.00 -0.08
CA ALA A 93 -20.58 5.57 1.21
C ALA A 93 -21.99 6.17 1.16
N LEU A 94 -22.31 6.89 0.08
CA LEU A 94 -23.65 7.44 -0.15
C LEU A 94 -24.71 6.34 -0.30
N GLU A 95 -24.40 5.28 -1.04
CA GLU A 95 -25.30 4.12 -1.22
C GLU A 95 -25.57 3.39 0.11
N GLN A 96 -24.56 3.32 0.98
CA GLN A 96 -24.64 2.63 2.28
C GLN A 96 -25.04 3.54 3.44
N ARG A 97 -25.16 4.86 3.20
CA ARG A 97 -25.46 5.90 4.20
C ARG A 97 -24.48 5.89 5.38
N CYS A 98 -23.20 5.76 5.09
CA CYS A 98 -22.10 5.84 6.07
C CYS A 98 -21.08 6.90 5.66
N GLU A 99 -20.12 7.19 6.52
CA GLU A 99 -18.96 7.99 6.12
C GLU A 99 -18.01 7.16 5.27
N ILE A 100 -17.14 7.83 4.49
CA ILE A 100 -16.13 7.13 3.68
C ILE A 100 -15.23 6.27 4.58
N THR A 101 -14.81 6.82 5.72
CA THR A 101 -13.93 6.15 6.68
C THR A 101 -14.56 4.93 7.36
N ASP A 102 -15.87 4.78 7.27
CA ASP A 102 -16.59 3.61 7.80
C ASP A 102 -16.64 2.46 6.78
N LEU A 103 -16.22 2.70 5.53
CA LEU A 103 -16.10 1.65 4.54
C LEU A 103 -14.96 0.70 4.91
N GLU A 104 -15.18 -0.59 4.69
CA GLU A 104 -14.16 -1.62 4.90
C GLU A 104 -14.25 -2.69 3.82
N PHE A 105 -13.10 -3.14 3.35
CA PHE A 105 -13.03 -4.36 2.54
C PHE A 105 -13.08 -5.57 3.47
N ARG A 106 -14.04 -6.47 3.26
CA ARG A 106 -14.23 -7.66 4.11
C ARG A 106 -13.40 -8.87 3.66
N ASP A 107 -13.20 -8.99 2.34
CA ASP A 107 -12.55 -10.15 1.74
C ASP A 107 -11.20 -9.76 1.14
N PHE A 108 -10.11 -10.11 1.84
CA PHE A 108 -8.75 -9.97 1.32
C PHE A 108 -8.34 -11.26 0.61
N PRO A 109 -7.86 -11.18 -0.64
CA PRO A 109 -7.32 -12.34 -1.33
C PRO A 109 -6.11 -12.89 -0.57
N GLU A 110 -5.96 -14.22 -0.57
CA GLU A 110 -4.77 -14.86 0.01
C GLU A 110 -3.51 -14.46 -0.75
N ILE A 111 -2.48 -14.02 -0.03
CA ILE A 111 -1.19 -13.68 -0.63
C ILE A 111 -0.50 -14.96 -1.10
N LYS A 112 -0.41 -15.12 -2.42
CA LYS A 112 0.44 -16.13 -3.07
C LYS A 112 1.77 -15.50 -3.43
N TRP A 113 2.86 -15.94 -2.79
CA TRP A 113 4.22 -15.41 -2.98
C TRP A 113 4.87 -15.86 -4.29
#